data_AF-A0A4V1SXU6-F1
#
_entry.id   AF-A0A4V1SXU6-F1
#
_cell.length_a   1.000
_cell.length_b   1.000
_cell.length_c   1.000
_cell.angle_alpha   90.00
_cell.angle_beta   90.00
_cell.angle_gamma   90.00
#
_symmetry.space_group_name_H-M   'P 1'
#
loop_
_entity.id
_entity.type
_entity.pdbx_description
1 polymer ?
#
loop_
_entity_poly.entity_id
_entity_poly.type
_entity_poly.pdbx_seq_one_letter_code
_entity_poly.pdbx_strand_id
1 'polypeptide(L)' 'VRNWMECVRSRKTPNAPVEAGYNHSIANIMTNAAVHTGYKATFDEKLQEVLANGKVFKY' A
#
# COMPACT_ATOMS: atom_id res chain seq x y z
N VAL A 1 -8.58 -19.05 6.20
CA VAL A 1 -9.75 -18.82 5.31
C VAL A 1 -11.12 -18.78 6.00
N ARG A 2 -11.31 -19.33 7.22
CA ARG A 2 -12.62 -19.35 7.92
C ARG A 2 -13.28 -17.97 8.06
N ASN A 3 -12.56 -16.99 8.63
CA ASN A 3 -13.07 -15.62 8.81
C ASN A 3 -13.58 -15.02 7.49
N TRP A 4 -12.80 -15.13 6.42
CA TRP A 4 -13.20 -14.64 5.10
C TRP A 4 -14.50 -15.29 4.61
N MET A 5 -14.61 -16.63 4.68
CA MET A 5 -15.83 -17.33 4.25
C MET A 5 -17.07 -16.94 5.07
N GLU A 6 -16.91 -16.72 6.38
CA GLU A 6 -17.98 -16.27 7.27
C GLU A 6 -18.40 -14.82 6.97
N CYS A 7 -17.43 -13.95 6.72
CA CYS A 7 -17.63 -12.56 6.32
C CYS A 7 -18.37 -12.46 4.97
N VAL A 8 -18.02 -13.30 3.99
CA VAL A 8 -18.73 -13.37 2.70
C VAL A 8 -20.21 -13.72 2.89
N ARG A 9 -20.53 -14.72 3.72
CA ARG A 9 -21.93 -15.11 3.98
C ARG A 9 -22.71 -14.08 4.78
N SER A 10 -22.07 -13.51 5.82
CA SER A 10 -22.71 -12.57 6.74
C SER A 10 -22.66 -11.11 6.28
N ARG A 11 -21.95 -10.82 5.18
CA ARG A 11 -21.65 -9.47 4.68
C ARG A 11 -20.96 -8.57 5.71
N LYS A 12 -20.19 -9.16 6.63
CA LYS A 12 -19.35 -8.43 7.59
C LYS A 12 -17.97 -8.15 7.02
N THR A 13 -17.34 -7.07 7.46
CA THR A 13 -15.94 -6.76 7.12
C THR A 13 -15.00 -7.84 7.69
N PRO A 14 -14.03 -8.35 6.90
CA PRO A 14 -13.03 -9.31 7.38
C PRO A 14 -11.97 -8.66 8.26
N ASN A 15 -11.23 -9.47 9.01
CA ASN A 15 -10.13 -8.99 9.85
C ASN A 15 -9.01 -8.32 9.04
N ALA A 16 -8.82 -8.74 7.79
CA ALA A 16 -7.90 -8.15 6.83
C ALA A 16 -8.71 -7.54 5.68
N PRO A 17 -9.13 -6.26 5.80
CA PRO A 17 -9.87 -5.58 4.75
C PRO A 17 -8.94 -5.19 3.58
N VAL A 18 -9.51 -4.81 2.44
CA VAL A 18 -8.74 -4.56 1.21
C VAL A 18 -7.76 -3.39 1.36
N GLU A 19 -8.13 -2.40 2.17
CA GLU A 19 -7.35 -1.22 2.49
C GLU A 19 -6.04 -1.59 3.19
N ALA A 20 -6.01 -2.68 3.97
CA ALA A 20 -4.78 -3.16 4.57
C ALA A 20 -3.78 -3.66 3.51
N GLY A 21 -4.27 -4.37 2.48
CA GLY A 21 -3.44 -4.81 1.35
C GLY A 21 -2.97 -3.65 0.48
N TYR A 22 -3.83 -2.66 0.27
CA TYR A 22 -3.50 -1.43 -0.44
C TYR A 22 -2.38 -0.64 0.28
N ASN A 23 -2.53 -0.40 1.59
CA ASN A 23 -1.51 0.28 2.40
C ASN A 23 -0.18 -0.48 2.42
N HIS A 24 -0.23 -1.81 2.50
CA HIS A 24 0.96 -2.65 2.43
C HIS A 24 1.68 -2.52 1.07
N SER A 25 0.92 -2.42 -0.02
CA SER A 25 1.47 -2.25 -1.37
C SER A 25 2.17 -0.90 -1.52
N ILE A 26 1.58 0.19 -0.99
CA ILE A 26 2.24 1.50 -0.93
C ILE A 26 3.57 1.41 -0.18
N ALA A 27 3.56 0.81 1.01
CA ALA A 27 4.76 0.67 1.83
C ALA A 27 5.87 -0.09 1.08
N ASN A 28 5.52 -1.17 0.38
CA ASN A 28 6.46 -1.94 -0.43
C ASN A 28 7.09 -1.09 -1.55
N ILE A 29 6.27 -0.33 -2.29
CA ILE A 29 6.77 0.57 -3.35
C ILE A 29 7.65 1.67 -2.76
N MET A 30 7.28 2.25 -1.61
CA MET A 30 8.10 3.24 -0.90
C MET A 30 9.45 2.67 -0.47
N THR A 31 9.48 1.44 0.06
CA THR A 31 10.74 0.75 0.39
C THR A 31 11.59 0.55 -0.85
N ASN A 32 10.99 0.11 -1.95
CA ASN A 32 11.71 -0.06 -3.22
C ASN A 32 12.30 1.27 -3.71
N ALA A 33 11.52 2.35 -3.69
CA ALA A 33 11.96 3.69 -4.05
C ALA A 33 13.14 4.17 -3.18
N ALA A 34 13.07 3.93 -1.86
CA ALA A 34 14.14 4.30 -0.94
C ALA A 34 15.43 3.51 -1.19
N VAL A 35 15.32 2.19 -1.41
CA VAL A 35 16.48 1.32 -1.69
C VAL A 35 17.16 1.70 -3.00
N HIS A 36 16.39 1.99 -4.05
CA HIS A 36 16.96 2.34 -5.36
C HIS A 36 17.56 3.74 -5.44
N THR A 37 16.95 4.72 -4.75
CA THR A 37 17.35 6.11 -4.88
C THR A 37 18.26 6.60 -3.76
N GLY A 38 18.31 5.89 -2.61
CA GLY A 38 19.01 6.33 -1.41
C GLY A 38 18.33 7.49 -0.67
N TYR A 39 17.17 7.96 -1.14
CA TYR A 39 16.43 9.06 -0.53
C TYR A 39 15.24 8.56 0.30
N LYS A 40 14.77 9.40 1.23
CA LYS A 40 13.51 9.16 1.92
C LYS A 40 12.36 9.14 0.92
N ALA A 41 11.63 8.03 0.86
CA ALA A 41 10.40 7.91 0.10
C ALA A 41 9.20 8.48 0.87
N THR A 42 8.26 9.09 0.15
CA THR A 42 6.98 9.59 0.69
C THR A 42 5.85 9.24 -0.28
N PHE A 43 4.62 9.10 0.24
CA PHE A 43 3.44 8.87 -0.58
C PHE A 43 2.58 10.14 -0.68
N ASP A 44 2.21 10.53 -1.88
CA ASP A 44 1.23 11.60 -2.13
C ASP A 44 -0.16 10.97 -2.25
N GLU A 45 -1.00 11.17 -1.23
CA GLU A 45 -2.36 10.61 -1.20
C GLU A 45 -3.29 11.20 -2.27
N LYS A 46 -3.04 12.44 -2.74
CA LYS A 46 -3.91 13.08 -3.74
C LYS A 46 -3.60 12.56 -5.13
N LEU A 47 -2.31 12.46 -5.46
CA LEU A 47 -1.86 11.97 -6.76
C LEU A 47 -1.74 10.44 -6.82
N GLN A 48 -1.76 9.77 -5.66
CA GLN A 48 -1.60 8.32 -5.51
C GLN A 48 -0.23 7.85 -6.02
N GLU A 49 0.80 8.68 -5.81
CA GLU A 49 2.15 8.46 -6.32
C GLU A 49 3.18 8.34 -5.18
N VAL A 50 4.19 7.49 -5.38
CA VAL A 50 5.35 7.42 -4.49
C VAL A 50 6.42 8.37 -5.02
N LEU A 51 6.91 9.23 -4.14
CA LEU A 51 7.94 10.23 -4.42
C LEU A 51 9.25 9.84 -3.74
N ALA A 52 10.37 10.09 -4.42
CA ALA A 52 11.70 10.05 -3.86
C ALA A 52 12.41 11.37 -4.22
N ASN A 53 12.95 12.09 -3.22
CA ASN A 53 13.58 13.41 -3.41
C ASN A 53 12.68 14.41 -4.18
N GLY A 54 11.38 14.40 -3.90
CA GLY A 54 10.40 15.30 -4.53
C GLY A 54 10.04 14.96 -5.99
N LYS A 55 10.49 13.83 -6.53
CA LYS A 55 10.15 13.35 -7.88
C LYS A 55 9.38 12.03 -7.81
N VAL A 56 8.46 11.82 -8.75
CA VAL A 56 7.74 10.55 -8.90
C VAL A 56 8.73 9.43 -9.17
N PHE A 57 8.70 8.40 -8.33
CA PHE A 57 9.51 7.22 -8.50
C PHE A 57 8.93 6.37 -9.64
N LYS A 58 9.76 6.11 -10.65
CA LYS A 58 9.47 5.23 -11.79
C LYS A 58 10.63 4.24 -11.93
N TYR A 59 10.32 2.98 -12.20
CA TYR A 59 11.29 1.92 -12.46
C TYR A 59 11.25 1.55 -13.95
#